data_AF-A0A925HXR1-F1
#
_entry.id   AF-A0A925HXR1-F1
#
_cell.length_a   1.000
_cell.length_b   1.000
_cell.length_c   1.000
_cell.angle_alpha   90.00
_cell.angle_beta   90.00
_cell.angle_gamma   90.00
#
_symmetry.space_group_name_H-M   'P 1'
#
loop_
_entity.id
_entity.type
_entity.pdbx_description
1 polymer ?
#
loop_
_entity_poly.entity_id
_entity_poly.type
_entity_poly.pdbx_seq_one_letter_code
_entity_poly.pdbx_strand_id
1 'polypeptide(L)'
;NAVVEIWQCDNNGAYLHSGSDNGKKRDGNFQGFGRFLTGASGEYYFRTIKPVAYPGRTPHIHFMIKKGDKELLTTQCYVKDDPGNDKDGIYRSVRDQKLRDAITADFAPLKNSKIGELAANFNLVLGVTPESK
;
A
#
# COMPACT_ATOMS: atom_id res chain seq x y z
N ASN A 1 7.65 -1.31 -19.54
CA ASN A 1 7.48 -1.63 -18.11
C ASN A 1 7.43 -0.35 -17.28
N ALA A 2 6.75 -0.40 -16.15
CA ALA A 2 6.70 0.68 -15.17
C ALA A 2 7.43 0.25 -13.89
N VAL A 3 7.92 1.20 -13.11
CA VAL A 3 8.48 0.95 -11.79
C VAL A 3 7.38 1.18 -10.77
N VAL A 4 7.18 0.21 -9.88
CA VAL A 4 6.33 0.32 -8.69
C VAL A 4 7.24 0.42 -7.48
N GLU A 5 7.06 1.45 -6.68
CA GLU A 5 7.73 1.67 -5.41
C GLU A 5 6.70 1.63 -4.29
N ILE A 6 7.05 0.98 -3.18
CA ILE A 6 6.23 0.94 -1.97
C ILE A 6 7.01 1.44 -0.77
N TRP A 7 6.30 2.05 0.18
CA TRP A 7 6.83 2.29 1.52
C TRP A 7 5.75 2.16 2.59
N GLN A 8 6.15 1.73 3.78
CA GLN A 8 5.26 1.56 4.92
C GLN A 8 6.04 1.62 6.24
N CYS A 9 5.31 1.78 7.33
CA CYS A 9 5.86 1.62 8.68
C CYS A 9 6.08 0.13 9.02
N ASP A 10 6.89 -0.11 10.05
CA ASP A 10 7.07 -1.43 10.66
C ASP A 10 5.87 -1.86 11.53
N ASN A 11 5.97 -3.03 12.18
CA ASN A 11 4.90 -3.57 13.03
C ASN A 11 4.65 -2.75 14.32
N ASN A 12 5.53 -1.83 14.67
CA ASN A 12 5.35 -0.89 15.78
C ASN A 12 4.76 0.45 15.31
N GLY A 13 4.39 0.55 14.02
CA GLY A 13 3.89 1.75 13.39
C GLY A 13 4.98 2.79 13.14
N ALA A 14 6.26 2.41 13.18
CA ALA A 14 7.38 3.34 13.03
C ALA A 14 7.94 3.33 11.61
N TYR A 15 8.15 4.52 11.05
CA TYR A 15 8.84 4.67 9.77
C TYR A 15 10.35 4.73 9.98
N LEU A 16 11.09 4.23 8.99
CA LEU A 16 12.51 4.54 8.81
C LEU A 16 12.67 5.99 8.32
N HIS A 17 12.27 6.94 9.16
CA HIS A 17 12.29 8.37 8.85
C HIS A 17 12.61 9.16 10.12
N SER A 18 13.41 10.22 10.00
CA SER A 18 13.85 11.04 11.14
C SER A 18 12.70 11.72 11.87
N GLY A 19 11.59 11.98 11.18
CA GLY A 19 10.35 12.54 11.74
C GLY A 19 9.34 11.52 12.26
N SER A 20 9.70 10.24 12.44
CA SER A 20 8.76 9.25 13.00
C SER A 20 8.62 9.43 14.51
N ASP A 21 7.41 9.76 15.00
CA ASP A 21 7.12 10.01 16.42
C ASP A 21 7.55 8.86 17.35
N ASN A 22 7.39 7.63 16.88
CA ASN A 22 7.74 6.38 17.55
C ASN A 22 9.04 5.75 17.05
N GLY A 23 9.93 6.50 16.39
CA GLY A 23 11.16 5.98 15.78
C GLY A 23 12.09 5.22 16.75
N LYS A 24 11.99 5.46 18.07
CA LYS A 24 12.72 4.70 19.11
C LYS A 24 12.27 3.24 19.24
N LYS A 25 11.06 2.89 18.78
CA LYS A 25 10.51 1.54 18.79
C LYS A 25 10.69 0.81 17.46
N ARG A 26 11.48 1.37 16.55
CA ARG A 26 11.63 0.81 15.20
C ARG A 26 12.21 -0.61 15.24
N ASP A 27 11.66 -1.50 14.45
CA ASP A 27 12.24 -2.81 14.15
C ASP A 27 13.53 -2.62 13.33
N GLY A 28 14.66 -3.08 13.87
CA GLY A 28 15.96 -3.02 13.20
C GLY A 28 16.03 -3.90 11.94
N ASN A 29 15.13 -4.87 11.78
CA ASN A 29 15.12 -5.82 10.67
C ASN A 29 14.12 -5.44 9.56
N PHE A 30 13.39 -4.34 9.70
CA PHE A 30 12.39 -3.91 8.73
C PHE A 30 12.78 -2.57 8.09
N GLN A 31 13.09 -2.61 6.79
CA GLN A 31 13.48 -1.40 6.04
C GLN A 31 12.29 -0.56 5.57
N GLY A 32 11.12 -1.18 5.36
CA GLY A 32 9.89 -0.47 5.01
C GLY A 32 9.85 0.15 3.61
N PHE A 33 10.76 -0.20 2.70
CA PHE A 33 10.75 0.25 1.30
C PHE A 33 10.95 -0.94 0.34
N GLY A 34 10.32 -0.88 -0.82
CA GLY A 34 10.52 -1.85 -1.91
C GLY A 34 10.35 -1.22 -3.28
N ARG A 35 11.04 -1.78 -4.28
CA ARG A 35 10.94 -1.36 -5.69
C ARG A 35 10.85 -2.58 -6.60
N PHE A 36 9.95 -2.54 -7.58
CA PHE A 36 9.73 -3.61 -8.55
C PHE A 36 9.53 -3.03 -9.95
N LEU A 37 10.23 -3.59 -10.95
CA LEU A 37 9.97 -3.28 -12.35
C LEU A 37 8.92 -4.27 -12.87
N THR A 38 7.78 -3.77 -13.34
CA THR A 38 6.67 -4.63 -13.79
C THR A 38 7.14 -5.58 -14.90
N GLY A 39 6.54 -6.76 -14.95
CA GLY A 39 6.69 -7.66 -16.09
C GLY A 39 6.00 -7.14 -17.35
N ALA A 40 6.05 -7.93 -18.42
CA ALA A 40 5.50 -7.56 -19.72
C ALA A 40 3.97 -7.44 -19.70
N SER A 41 3.29 -8.19 -18.82
CA SER A 41 1.84 -8.08 -18.59
C SER A 41 1.46 -7.05 -17.52
N GLY A 42 2.44 -6.28 -16.99
CA GLY A 42 2.20 -5.21 -16.01
C GLY A 42 2.11 -5.70 -14.56
N GLU A 43 2.29 -6.99 -14.31
CA GLU A 43 2.30 -7.59 -12.98
C GLU A 43 3.50 -7.12 -12.15
N TYR A 44 3.28 -7.04 -10.84
CA TYR A 44 4.31 -6.75 -9.84
C TYR A 44 4.06 -7.62 -8.60
N TYR A 45 5.10 -7.84 -7.79
CA TYR A 45 4.99 -8.61 -6.57
C TYR A 45 5.88 -8.05 -5.45
N PHE A 46 5.32 -7.95 -4.25
CA PHE A 46 6.05 -7.63 -3.03
C PHE A 46 5.72 -8.64 -1.95
N ARG A 47 6.71 -8.95 -1.12
CA ARG A 47 6.54 -9.63 0.16
C ARG A 47 6.94 -8.67 1.27
N THR A 48 6.03 -8.43 2.20
CA THR A 48 6.21 -7.49 3.32
C THR A 48 5.39 -7.96 4.52
N ILE A 49 5.50 -7.28 5.65
CA ILE A 49 4.58 -7.46 6.79
C ILE A 49 3.25 -6.77 6.47
N LYS A 50 2.14 -7.29 7.02
CA LYS A 50 0.85 -6.59 6.95
C LYS A 50 1.01 -5.18 7.56
N PRO A 51 0.52 -4.11 6.91
CA PRO A 51 0.61 -2.77 7.48
C PRO A 51 -0.16 -2.70 8.80
N VAL A 52 0.28 -1.80 9.67
CA VAL A 52 -0.37 -1.49 10.94
C VAL A 52 -0.74 -0.02 11.00
N ALA A 53 -1.60 0.34 11.96
CA ALA A 53 -1.94 1.73 12.22
C ALA A 53 -0.77 2.45 12.88
N TYR A 54 -0.69 3.76 12.69
CA TYR A 54 0.20 4.66 13.41
C TYR A 54 -0.57 5.95 13.75
N PRO A 55 -0.07 6.82 14.65
CA PRO A 55 -0.84 7.96 15.15
C PRO A 55 -1.53 8.76 14.03
N GLY A 56 -2.86 8.82 14.10
CA GLY A 56 -3.70 9.55 13.14
C GLY A 56 -4.03 8.83 11.83
N ARG A 57 -3.49 7.62 11.58
CA ARG A 57 -3.64 6.92 10.30
C ARG A 57 -4.02 5.45 10.46
N THR A 58 -4.97 4.99 9.64
CA THR A 58 -5.37 3.57 9.54
C THR A 58 -4.26 2.74 8.86
N PRO A 59 -4.22 1.39 8.95
CA PRO A 59 -3.22 0.59 8.24
C PRO A 59 -3.21 0.81 6.73
N HIS A 60 -2.06 1.18 6.18
CA HIS A 60 -1.86 1.34 4.73
C HIS A 60 -0.42 1.10 4.30
N ILE A 61 -0.25 0.83 3.01
CA ILE A 61 1.03 0.83 2.29
C ILE A 61 0.98 1.93 1.26
N HIS A 62 1.99 2.79 1.20
CA HIS A 62 2.09 3.77 0.14
C HIS A 62 2.60 3.13 -1.16
N PHE A 63 2.12 3.65 -2.29
CA PHE A 63 2.52 3.22 -3.63
C PHE A 63 2.90 4.43 -4.48
N MET A 64 3.95 4.29 -5.29
CA MET A 64 4.32 5.22 -6.34
C MET A 64 4.64 4.47 -7.63
N ILE A 65 4.13 4.98 -8.75
CA ILE A 65 4.26 4.34 -10.05
C ILE A 65 4.98 5.31 -10.98
N LYS A 66 6.07 4.85 -11.60
CA LYS A 66 6.94 5.65 -12.47
C LYS A 66 7.13 4.98 -13.82
N LYS A 67 7.34 5.77 -14.87
CA LYS A 67 7.75 5.28 -16.20
C LYS A 67 8.86 6.18 -16.75
N GLY A 68 10.08 5.64 -16.80
CA GLY A 68 11.27 6.47 -16.97
C GLY A 68 11.38 7.46 -15.81
N ASP A 69 11.61 8.73 -16.12
CA ASP A 69 11.73 9.81 -15.12
C ASP A 69 10.38 10.42 -14.70
N LYS A 70 9.26 9.94 -15.26
CA LYS A 70 7.93 10.48 -14.95
C LYS A 70 7.27 9.72 -13.81
N GLU A 71 6.83 10.45 -12.79
CA GLU A 71 5.91 9.97 -11.77
C GLU A 71 4.48 10.05 -12.31
N LEU A 72 3.78 8.91 -12.30
CA LEU A 72 2.45 8.77 -12.90
C LEU A 72 1.34 8.77 -11.86
N LEU A 73 1.58 8.14 -10.71
CA LEU A 73 0.62 8.03 -9.63
C LEU A 73 1.34 7.87 -8.29
N THR A 74 0.85 8.57 -7.27
CA THR A 74 1.12 8.28 -5.86
C THR A 74 -0.21 8.03 -5.18
N THR A 75 -0.32 6.89 -4.51
CA THR A 75 -1.55 6.47 -3.82
C THR A 75 -1.23 5.65 -2.56
N GLN A 76 -2.26 5.16 -1.89
CA GLN A 76 -2.14 4.33 -0.70
C GLN A 76 -3.08 3.13 -0.84
N CYS A 77 -2.58 1.95 -0.49
CA CYS A 77 -3.34 0.72 -0.38
C CYS A 77 -3.78 0.54 1.08
N TYR A 78 -5.07 0.68 1.33
CA TYR A 78 -5.70 0.50 2.64
C TYR A 78 -6.13 -0.95 2.87
N VAL A 79 -6.21 -1.37 4.13
CA VAL A 79 -6.76 -2.68 4.49
C VAL A 79 -8.27 -2.62 4.43
N LYS A 80 -8.88 -3.55 3.67
CA LYS A 80 -10.34 -3.65 3.55
C LYS A 80 -11.00 -3.89 4.89
N ASP A 81 -12.10 -3.16 5.10
CA ASP A 81 -12.96 -3.26 6.28
C ASP A 81 -12.24 -3.01 7.63
N ASP A 82 -11.06 -2.40 7.61
CA ASP A 82 -10.38 -2.01 8.84
C ASP A 82 -11.18 -0.89 9.55
N PRO A 83 -11.53 -1.03 10.84
CA PRO A 83 -12.33 -0.05 11.56
C PRO A 83 -11.63 1.31 11.72
N GLY A 84 -10.30 1.37 11.53
CA GLY A 84 -9.54 2.62 11.49
C GLY A 84 -9.87 3.49 10.28
N ASN A 85 -10.37 2.90 9.19
CA ASN A 85 -10.70 3.61 7.96
C ASN A 85 -11.76 4.70 8.20
N ASP A 86 -12.73 4.45 9.08
CA ASP A 86 -13.80 5.40 9.44
C ASP A 86 -13.30 6.59 10.29
N LYS A 87 -12.05 6.54 10.76
CA LYS A 87 -11.44 7.59 11.59
C LYS A 87 -10.31 8.32 10.86
N ASP A 88 -9.74 7.73 9.81
CA ASP A 88 -8.67 8.33 9.01
C ASP A 88 -9.23 9.42 8.06
N GLY A 89 -8.82 10.67 8.31
CA GLY A 89 -9.28 11.82 7.51
C GLY A 89 -8.83 11.79 6.05
N ILE A 90 -7.69 11.15 5.74
CA ILE A 90 -7.20 11.00 4.36
C ILE A 90 -8.03 9.96 3.62
N TYR A 91 -8.28 8.80 4.23
CA TYR A 91 -9.17 7.79 3.64
C TYR A 91 -10.57 8.35 3.37
N ARG A 92 -11.14 9.04 4.37
CA ARG A 92 -12.47 9.66 4.28
C ARG A 92 -12.57 10.81 3.28
N SER A 93 -11.44 11.41 2.89
CA SER A 93 -11.43 12.46 1.87
C SER A 93 -11.82 11.93 0.48
N VAL A 94 -11.64 10.63 0.24
CA VAL A 94 -12.12 9.94 -0.97
C VAL A 94 -13.60 9.63 -0.79
N ARG A 95 -14.47 10.49 -1.33
CA ARG A 95 -15.93 10.41 -1.13
C ARG A 95 -16.62 9.38 -2.03
N ASP A 96 -16.10 9.19 -3.23
CA ASP A 96 -16.63 8.24 -4.20
C ASP A 96 -16.32 6.80 -3.75
N GLN A 97 -17.36 5.95 -3.69
CA GLN A 97 -17.21 4.57 -3.23
C GLN A 97 -16.35 3.73 -4.16
N LYS A 98 -16.47 3.90 -5.48
CA LYS A 98 -15.65 3.13 -6.44
C LYS A 98 -14.17 3.49 -6.30
N LEU A 99 -13.87 4.77 -6.05
CA LEU A 99 -12.49 5.18 -5.78
C LEU A 99 -11.97 4.66 -4.44
N ARG A 100 -12.82 4.59 -3.40
CA ARG A 100 -12.46 3.93 -2.13
C ARG A 100 -12.19 2.45 -2.30
N ASP A 101 -13.03 1.75 -3.06
CA ASP A 101 -12.83 0.34 -3.36
C ASP A 101 -11.52 0.11 -4.14
N ALA A 102 -11.16 1.03 -5.05
CA ALA A 102 -9.93 0.96 -5.84
C ALA A 102 -8.63 1.20 -5.05
N ILE A 103 -8.70 1.87 -3.88
CA ILE A 103 -7.55 2.09 -2.99
C ILE A 103 -7.51 1.10 -1.81
N THR A 104 -8.41 0.12 -1.81
CA THR A 104 -8.58 -0.82 -0.70
C THR A 104 -8.31 -2.24 -1.17
N ALA A 105 -7.53 -3.01 -0.40
CA ALA A 105 -7.22 -4.40 -0.72
C ALA A 105 -7.64 -5.34 0.41
N ASP A 106 -8.17 -6.49 0.03
CA ASP A 106 -8.48 -7.58 0.97
C ASP A 106 -7.20 -8.38 1.25
N PHE A 107 -6.77 -8.38 2.51
CA PHE A 107 -5.63 -9.16 2.99
C PHE A 107 -6.14 -10.51 3.51
N ALA A 108 -6.42 -11.42 2.59
CA ALA A 108 -7.01 -12.71 2.89
C ALA A 108 -5.93 -13.76 3.24
N PRO A 109 -6.25 -14.77 4.07
CA PRO A 109 -5.32 -15.87 4.34
C PRO A 109 -4.83 -16.56 3.07
N LEU A 110 -3.51 -16.71 2.93
CA LEU A 110 -2.92 -17.44 1.84
C LEU A 110 -3.15 -18.95 2.06
N LYS A 111 -3.84 -19.59 1.10
CA LYS A 111 -4.14 -21.02 1.16
C LYS A 111 -2.84 -21.82 1.32
N ASN A 112 -2.86 -22.80 2.22
CA ASN A 112 -1.72 -23.67 2.54
C ASN A 112 -0.49 -22.94 3.14
N SER A 113 -0.62 -21.69 3.62
CA SER A 113 0.50 -21.06 4.33
C SER A 113 0.83 -21.82 5.62
N LYS A 114 2.11 -22.10 5.83
CA LYS A 114 2.61 -22.75 7.05
C LYS A 114 2.78 -21.80 8.22
N ILE A 115 2.85 -20.49 7.95
CA ILE A 115 3.19 -19.46 8.94
C ILE A 115 2.10 -18.38 9.08
N GLY A 116 0.93 -18.61 8.48
CA GLY A 116 -0.19 -17.66 8.55
C GLY A 116 -0.03 -16.44 7.64
N GLU A 117 0.60 -16.61 6.48
CA GLU A 117 0.72 -15.53 5.49
C GLU A 117 -0.64 -15.10 4.96
N LEU A 118 -0.70 -13.83 4.55
CA LEU A 118 -1.84 -13.24 3.85
C LEU A 118 -1.44 -12.95 2.41
N ALA A 119 -2.43 -12.88 1.53
CA ALA A 119 -2.30 -12.39 0.17
C ALA A 119 -3.28 -11.24 -0.04
N ALA A 120 -2.83 -10.23 -0.77
CA ALA A 120 -3.65 -9.11 -1.19
C ALA A 120 -3.39 -8.83 -2.68
N ASN A 121 -4.47 -8.64 -3.43
CA ASN A 121 -4.38 -8.18 -4.81
C ASN A 121 -4.72 -6.69 -4.85
N PHE A 122 -3.80 -5.87 -5.36
CA PHE A 122 -3.98 -4.43 -5.46
C PHE A 122 -3.74 -3.96 -6.90
N ASN A 123 -4.84 -3.77 -7.64
CA ASN A 123 -4.76 -3.40 -9.05
C ASN A 123 -4.66 -1.88 -9.21
N LEU A 124 -3.57 -1.42 -9.80
CA LEU A 124 -3.32 0.00 -10.05
C LEU A 124 -3.75 0.38 -11.47
N VAL A 125 -4.71 1.29 -11.58
CA VAL A 125 -5.22 1.80 -12.85
C VAL A 125 -4.75 3.24 -13.04
N LEU A 126 -3.81 3.47 -13.97
CA LEU A 126 -3.21 4.79 -14.21
C LEU A 126 -4.09 5.74 -15.05
N GLY A 127 -5.17 5.22 -15.62
CA GLY A 127 -6.12 5.98 -16.43
C GLY A 127 -7.07 5.05 -17.17
N VAL A 128 -8.15 5.63 -17.67
CA VAL A 128 -9.05 5.00 -18.65
C VAL A 128 -8.70 5.56 -20.04
N THR A 129 -8.45 4.70 -21.01
CA THR A 129 -8.36 5.13 -22.40
C THR A 129 -9.71 5.71 -22.83
N PRO A 130 -9.77 6.81 -23.61
CA PRO A 130 -11.04 7.44 -24.01
C PRO A 130 -12.05 6.50 -24.68
N GLU A 131 -11.57 5.39 -25.25
CA GLU A 131 -12.36 4.34 -25.89
C GLU A 131 -13.24 3.52 -24.93
N SER A 132 -13.11 3.70 -23.61
CA SER A 132 -13.91 3.00 -22.60
C SER A 132 -15.11 3.81 -22.08
N LYS A 133 -15.61 4.78 -22.85
CA LYS A 133 -16.84 5.53 -22.57
C LYS A 133 -17.92 5.24 -23.60
#